data_AF-A0A916T7H3-F1
#
_entry.id   AF-A0A916T7H3-F1
#
_cell.length_a   1.000
_cell.length_b   1.000
_cell.length_c   1.000
_cell.angle_alpha   90.00
_cell.angle_beta   90.00
_cell.angle_gamma   90.00
#
_symmetry.space_group_name_H-M   'P 1'
#
loop_
_entity.id
_entity.type
_entity.pdbx_description
1 polymer ?
#
loop_
_entity_poly.entity_id
_entity_poly.type
_entity_poly.pdbx_seq_one_letter_code
_entity_poly.pdbx_strand_id
1 'polypeptide(L)'
;MAVSDTTALRVELERLLTLDSDQIDLVCAGDALDDLIEFGHDEHAELCERADADFARGDTDAAQYHEQEAAAWRHTLRILVGLRAARRTAGATGRSRRFGAA
;
A
#
# COMPACT_ATOMS: atom_id res chain seq x y z
N MET A 1 -13.22 -0.78 18.73
CA MET A 1 -12.04 0.11 18.62
C MET A 1 -11.58 0.03 17.17
N ALA A 2 -12.21 0.78 16.26
CA ALA A 2 -12.13 0.49 14.81
C ALA A 2 -12.20 1.74 13.89
N VAL A 3 -12.93 2.78 14.29
CA VAL A 3 -13.08 3.99 13.45
C VAL A 3 -11.82 4.85 13.48
N SER A 4 -11.20 5.04 14.65
CA SER A 4 -9.98 5.85 14.79
C SER A 4 -8.79 5.30 13.99
N ASP A 5 -8.64 3.97 13.92
CA ASP A 5 -7.57 3.33 13.13
C ASP A 5 -7.84 3.47 11.62
N THR A 6 -9.11 3.43 11.18
CA THR A 6 -9.49 3.58 9.77
C THR A 6 -9.31 5.02 9.28
N THR A 7 -9.65 6.02 10.09
CA THR A 7 -9.42 7.44 9.76
C THR A 7 -7.93 7.78 9.70
N ALA A 8 -7.13 7.27 10.64
CA ALA A 8 -5.68 7.47 10.64
C ALA A 8 -5.04 6.85 9.38
N LEU A 9 -5.43 5.61 9.03
CA LEU A 9 -4.97 4.93 7.81
C LEU A 9 -5.30 5.73 6.55
N ARG A 10 -6.52 6.24 6.42
CA ARG A 10 -6.92 7.07 5.26
C ARG A 10 -6.02 8.29 5.12
N VAL A 11 -5.86 9.05 6.20
CA VAL A 11 -5.05 10.27 6.20
C VAL A 11 -3.59 9.97 5.85
N GLU A 12 -3.07 8.83 6.28
CA GLU A 12 -1.72 8.39 5.94
C GLU A 12 -1.59 8.08 4.44
N LEU A 13 -2.55 7.36 3.85
CA LEU A 13 -2.56 7.04 2.42
C LEU A 13 -2.75 8.28 1.54
N GLU A 14 -3.67 9.18 1.91
CA GLU A 14 -3.92 10.44 1.19
C GLU A 14 -2.67 11.33 1.12
N ARG A 15 -1.82 11.31 2.16
CA ARG A 15 -0.57 12.08 2.19
C ARG A 15 0.50 11.56 1.24
N LEU A 16 0.42 10.29 0.83
CA LEU A 16 1.40 9.68 -0.06
C LEU A 16 1.09 9.95 -1.52
N LEU A 17 -0.15 10.34 -1.86
CA LEU A 17 -0.57 10.69 -3.22
C LEU A 17 -0.32 9.60 -4.28
N THR A 18 -0.25 8.34 -3.85
CA THR A 18 -0.02 7.17 -4.73
C THR A 18 -1.30 6.46 -5.11
N LEU A 19 -2.31 6.51 -4.24
CA LEU A 19 -3.64 5.95 -4.48
C LEU A 19 -4.65 7.06 -4.65
N ASP A 20 -5.64 6.85 -5.51
CA ASP A 20 -6.80 7.73 -5.60
C ASP A 20 -7.79 7.50 -4.45
N SER A 21 -8.82 8.36 -4.35
CA SER A 21 -9.84 8.29 -3.31
C SER A 21 -10.59 6.96 -3.30
N ASP A 22 -10.88 6.40 -4.48
CA ASP A 22 -11.69 5.19 -4.63
C ASP A 22 -10.87 3.96 -4.21
N GLN A 23 -9.59 3.94 -4.55
CA GLN A 23 -8.64 2.93 -4.08
C GLN A 23 -8.45 2.99 -2.56
N ILE A 24 -8.37 4.20 -1.99
CA ILE A 24 -8.30 4.37 -0.53
C ILE A 24 -9.59 3.88 0.14
N ASP A 25 -10.76 4.13 -0.47
CA ASP A 25 -12.05 3.62 0.01
C ASP A 25 -12.04 2.09 0.05
N LEU A 26 -11.54 1.41 -0.99
CA LEU A 26 -11.39 -0.04 -1.04
C LEU A 26 -10.48 -0.56 0.08
N VAL A 27 -9.31 0.07 0.30
CA VAL A 27 -8.40 -0.30 1.38
C VAL A 27 -9.09 -0.18 2.75
N CYS A 28 -9.82 0.92 2.97
CA CYS A 28 -10.55 1.17 4.22
C CYS A 28 -11.69 0.17 4.45
N ALA A 29 -12.49 -0.14 3.41
CA ALA A 29 -13.54 -1.16 3.46
C ALA A 29 -12.98 -2.57 3.69
N GLY A 30 -11.76 -2.76 3.20
CA GLY A 30 -10.96 -3.96 3.32
C GLY A 30 -11.06 -4.94 2.18
N ASP A 31 -11.51 -4.43 1.05
CA ASP A 31 -11.66 -5.13 -0.20
C ASP A 31 -10.46 -4.87 -1.11
N ALA A 32 -10.27 -5.74 -2.11
CA ALA A 32 -9.25 -5.61 -3.17
C ALA A 32 -7.80 -5.39 -2.70
N LEU A 33 -7.46 -5.70 -1.45
CA LEU A 33 -6.14 -5.41 -0.89
C LEU A 33 -5.01 -6.17 -1.60
N ASP A 34 -5.27 -7.40 -2.06
CA ASP A 34 -4.27 -8.19 -2.78
C ASP A 34 -4.03 -7.61 -4.18
N ASP A 35 -5.09 -7.21 -4.88
CA ASP A 35 -5.01 -6.57 -6.20
C ASP A 35 -4.28 -5.21 -6.14
N LEU A 36 -4.54 -4.42 -5.09
CA LEU A 36 -3.86 -3.13 -4.88
C LEU A 36 -2.37 -3.29 -4.52
N ILE A 37 -2.01 -4.38 -3.83
CA ILE A 37 -0.60 -4.70 -3.57
C ILE A 37 0.11 -5.09 -4.86
N GLU A 38 -0.53 -5.90 -5.71
CA GLU A 38 0.02 -6.26 -7.03
C GLU A 38 0.19 -5.02 -7.91
N PHE A 39 -0.86 -4.21 -8.04
CA PHE A 39 -0.81 -2.93 -8.76
C PHE A 39 0.32 -2.02 -8.27
N GLY A 40 0.45 -1.84 -6.95
CA GLY A 40 1.51 -1.00 -6.39
C GLY A 40 2.93 -1.55 -6.63
N HIS A 41 3.09 -2.88 -6.75
CA HIS A 41 4.37 -3.48 -7.12
C HIS A 41 4.73 -3.19 -8.57
N ASP A 42 3.76 -3.24 -9.47
CA ASP A 42 3.95 -2.91 -10.88
C ASP A 42 4.34 -1.44 -11.06
N GLU A 43 3.59 -0.51 -10.44
CA GLU A 43 3.88 0.93 -10.48
C GLU A 43 5.28 1.25 -9.91
N HIS A 44 5.64 0.64 -8.78
CA HIS A 44 6.97 0.79 -8.21
C HIS A 44 8.07 0.31 -9.17
N ALA A 45 7.90 -0.87 -9.78
CA ALA A 45 8.87 -1.43 -10.69
C ALA A 45 9.06 -0.55 -11.92
N GLU A 46 7.96 -0.09 -12.52
CA GLU A 46 7.99 0.80 -13.68
C GLU A 46 8.70 2.14 -13.37
N LEU A 47 8.46 2.72 -12.19
CA LEU A 47 9.13 3.95 -11.78
C LEU A 47 10.65 3.76 -11.57
N CYS A 48 11.08 2.62 -11.02
CA CYS A 48 12.50 2.29 -10.93
C CYS A 48 13.14 2.16 -12.32
N GLU A 49 12.47 1.48 -13.26
CA GLU A 49 12.96 1.34 -14.63
C GLU A 49 13.06 2.69 -15.35
N ARG A 50 12.09 3.58 -15.15
CA ARG A 50 12.10 4.95 -15.69
C ARG A 50 13.21 5.79 -15.09
N ALA A 51 13.43 5.72 -13.77
CA ALA A 51 14.52 6.41 -13.10
C ALA A 51 15.89 6.01 -13.67
N ASP A 52 16.13 4.70 -13.82
CA ASP A 52 17.37 4.17 -14.41
C ASP A 52 17.55 4.63 -15.86
N ALA A 53 16.46 4.62 -16.65
CA ALA A 53 16.49 5.05 -18.04
C ALA A 53 16.81 6.55 -18.19
N ASP A 54 16.23 7.40 -17.35
CA ASP A 54 16.48 8.85 -17.39
C ASP A 54 17.88 9.19 -16.88
N PHE A 55 18.37 8.48 -15.85
CA PHE A 55 19.74 8.60 -15.40
C PHE A 55 20.74 8.23 -16.53
N ALA A 56 20.48 7.14 -17.25
CA ALA A 56 21.31 6.72 -18.38
C ALA A 56 21.29 7.72 -19.55
N ARG A 57 20.22 8.51 -19.70
CA ARG A 57 20.11 9.61 -20.68
C ARG A 57 20.75 10.92 -20.20
N GLY A 58 21.18 10.98 -18.94
CA GLY A 58 21.71 12.19 -18.31
C GLY A 58 20.65 13.19 -17.85
N ASP A 59 19.38 12.79 -17.80
CA ASP A 59 18.29 13.60 -17.27
C ASP A 59 18.14 13.36 -15.76
N THR A 60 19.03 13.98 -14.99
CA THR A 60 19.11 13.80 -13.54
C THR A 60 17.85 14.26 -12.81
N ASP A 61 17.19 15.31 -13.29
CA ASP A 61 15.99 15.86 -12.65
C ASP A 61 14.81 14.89 -12.83
N ALA A 62 14.62 14.35 -14.03
CA ALA A 62 13.60 13.33 -14.29
C ALA A 62 13.89 12.02 -13.53
N ALA A 63 15.15 11.60 -13.48
CA ALA A 63 15.56 10.43 -12.70
C ALA A 63 15.22 10.60 -11.21
N GLN A 64 15.59 11.75 -10.63
CA GLN A 64 15.31 12.04 -9.22
C GLN A 64 13.80 12.15 -8.94
N TYR A 65 13.02 12.66 -9.89
CA TYR A 65 11.56 12.67 -9.78
C TYR A 65 11.00 11.24 -9.72
N HIS A 66 11.38 10.37 -10.65
CA HIS A 66 10.92 8.98 -10.66
C HIS A 66 11.38 8.20 -9.41
N GLU A 67 12.58 8.45 -8.89
CA GLU A 67 13.04 7.86 -7.62
C GLU A 67 12.17 8.25 -6.42
N GLN A 68 11.73 9.52 -6.36
CA GLN A 68 10.86 10.00 -5.28
C GLN A 68 9.48 9.34 -5.35
N GLU A 69 8.90 9.25 -6.55
CA GLU A 69 7.63 8.57 -6.77
C GLU A 69 7.73 7.08 -6.40
N ALA A 70 8.80 6.40 -6.82
CA ALA A 70 9.05 4.99 -6.44
C ALA A 70 9.17 4.84 -4.92
N ALA A 71 9.84 5.77 -4.23
CA ALA A 71 9.94 5.75 -2.78
C ALA A 71 8.57 5.93 -2.09
N ALA A 72 7.70 6.78 -2.63
CA ALA A 72 6.31 6.94 -2.16
C ALA A 72 5.53 5.63 -2.33
N TRP A 73 5.58 5.00 -3.51
CA TRP A 73 4.95 3.70 -3.76
C TRP A 73 5.44 2.60 -2.83
N ARG A 74 6.76 2.55 -2.58
CA ARG A 74 7.34 1.61 -1.62
C ARG A 74 6.78 1.82 -0.21
N HIS A 75 6.54 3.06 0.18
CA HIS A 75 5.93 3.37 1.48
C HIS A 75 4.48 2.88 1.53
N THR A 76 3.68 3.15 0.50
CA THR A 76 2.32 2.65 0.35
C THR A 76 2.24 1.14 0.44
N LEU A 77 3.09 0.43 -0.30
CA LEU A 77 3.16 -1.04 -0.27
C LEU A 77 3.43 -1.60 1.14
N ARG A 78 4.30 -0.95 1.92
CA ARG A 78 4.56 -1.36 3.31
C ARG A 78 3.30 -1.27 4.17
N ILE A 79 2.52 -0.20 4.02
CA ILE A 79 1.24 -0.02 4.72
C ILE A 79 0.26 -1.13 4.31
N LEU A 80 0.06 -1.35 3.00
CA LEU A 80 -0.88 -2.35 2.50
C LEU A 80 -0.51 -3.77 2.94
N VAL A 81 0.77 -4.15 2.84
CA VAL A 81 1.26 -5.47 3.29
C VAL A 81 1.11 -5.62 4.81
N GLY A 82 1.39 -4.58 5.58
CA GLY A 82 1.19 -4.55 7.02
C GLY A 82 -0.28 -4.77 7.39
N LEU A 83 -1.19 -4.06 6.72
CA LEU A 83 -2.63 -4.21 6.88
C LEU A 83 -3.10 -5.63 6.53
N ARG A 84 -2.61 -6.20 5.43
CA ARG A 84 -2.91 -7.58 5.00
C ARG A 84 -2.49 -8.59 6.07
N ALA A 85 -1.33 -8.40 6.70
CA ALA A 85 -0.85 -9.26 7.78
C ALA A 85 -1.73 -9.12 9.04
N ALA A 86 -2.05 -7.90 9.44
CA ALA A 86 -2.91 -7.62 10.60
C ALA A 86 -4.32 -8.22 10.46
N ARG A 87 -4.91 -8.18 9.26
CA ARG A 87 -6.23 -8.79 9.00
C ARG A 87 -6.19 -10.32 9.08
N ARG A 88 -5.13 -10.94 8.57
CA ARG A 88 -4.94 -12.40 8.65
C ARG A 88 -4.83 -12.89 10.10
N THR A 89 -4.10 -12.17 10.96
CA THR A 89 -3.97 -12.52 12.39
C THR A 89 -5.26 -12.31 13.18
N ALA A 90 -6.01 -11.24 12.90
CA ALA A 90 -7.33 -11.01 13.48
C ALA A 90 -8.35 -12.11 13.10
N GLY A 91 -8.33 -12.56 11.84
CA GLY A 91 -9.18 -13.66 11.37
C GLY A 91 -8.85 -15.02 12.01
N ALA A 92 -7.57 -15.29 12.27
CA ALA A 92 -7.12 -16.53 12.91
C ALA A 92 -7.52 -16.63 14.40
N THR A 93 -7.31 -15.55 15.16
CA THR A 93 -7.69 -15.50 16.59
C THR A 93 -9.19 -15.50 16.81
N GLY A 94 -9.97 -14.96 15.86
CA GLY A 94 -11.42 -15.06 15.86
C GLY A 94 -11.93 -16.48 15.67
N ARG A 95 -11.22 -17.36 14.95
CA ARG A 95 -11.66 -18.73 14.62
C ARG A 95 -11.41 -19.72 15.78
N SER A 96 -10.29 -19.58 16.50
CA SER A 96 -9.97 -20.45 17.63
C SER A 96 -10.92 -20.29 18.83
N ARG A 97 -11.51 -19.11 19.04
CA ARG A 97 -12.50 -18.89 20.11
C ARG A 97 -13.86 -19.56 19.88
N ARG A 98 -14.15 -20.03 18.66
CA ARG A 98 -15.46 -20.60 18.29
C ARG A 98 -15.52 -22.13 18.48
N PHE A 99 -14.36 -22.77 18.65
CA PHE A 99 -14.24 -24.23 18.72
C PHE A 99 -13.83 -24.74 20.12
N GLY A 100 -13.77 -23.86 21.13
CA GLY A 100 -13.41 -24.20 22.50
C GLY A 100 -14.57 -24.06 23.48
N ALA A 101 -15.65 -24.81 23.27
CA ALA A 101 -16.71 -25.03 24.25
C ALA A 101 -17.40 -26.37 23.94
N ALA A 102 -16.79 -27.46 24.41
CA ALA A 102 -17.40 -28.79 24.49
C ALA A 102 -16.94 -29.44 25.80
#